data_AF-A0A448WW12-F1
#
_entry.id   AF-A0A448WW12-F1
#
_cell.length_a   1.000
_cell.length_b   1.000
_cell.length_c   1.000
_cell.angle_alpha   90.00
_cell.angle_beta   90.00
_cell.angle_gamma   90.00
#
_symmetry.space_group_name_H-M   'P 1'
#
loop_
_entity.id
_entity.type
_entity.pdbx_description
1 polymer ?
#
loop_
_entity_poly.entity_id
_entity_poly.type
_entity_poly.pdbx_seq_one_letter_code
_entity_poly.pdbx_strand_id
1 'polypeptide(L)'
;MPNSRVVDVSVKEKSKPRPNGLNTVEMLRLASSCLGIGPQACMVIAERLYTSGYFNYPRTETTTYPPTFDLVGLVRQQAGHPIWGDVVKDLLATGLTPPRPGHDAGDHPPIVPMRLALPSELSGDAVRLYELVAKNFLASVSEICICSPNI
;
A
#
# COMPACT_ATOMS: atom_id res chain seq x y z
N MET A 1 22.93 8.11 42.09
CA MET A 1 22.37 7.42 40.90
C MET A 1 22.83 8.19 39.67
N PRO A 2 23.46 7.57 38.66
CA PRO A 2 23.92 8.32 37.50
C PRO A 2 22.75 8.57 36.52
N ASN A 3 22.53 9.85 36.18
CA ASN A 3 21.58 10.29 35.17
C ASN A 3 22.15 10.02 33.77
N SER A 4 21.53 9.13 33.01
CA SER A 4 21.85 8.87 31.61
C SER A 4 21.36 10.04 30.75
N ARG A 5 22.28 10.86 30.22
CA ARG A 5 21.97 11.91 29.24
C ARG A 5 22.09 11.31 27.84
N VAL A 6 20.98 11.21 27.10
CA VAL A 6 20.97 10.80 25.69
C VAL A 6 21.79 11.82 24.89
N VAL A 7 22.91 11.39 24.31
CA VAL A 7 23.92 12.27 23.71
C VAL A 7 23.80 12.42 22.20
N ASP A 8 23.01 11.59 21.52
CA ASP A 8 22.82 11.72 20.08
C ASP A 8 21.60 10.91 19.62
N VAL A 9 20.69 11.57 18.88
CA VAL A 9 19.62 10.90 18.14
C VAL A 9 19.95 11.09 16.68
N SER A 10 20.76 10.19 16.12
CA SER A 10 21.02 10.19 14.68
C SER A 10 19.82 9.62 13.93
N VAL A 11 18.92 10.50 13.49
CA VAL A 11 17.86 10.17 12.53
C VAL A 11 18.54 9.97 11.17
N LYS A 12 18.98 8.75 10.88
CA LYS A 12 19.38 8.36 9.53
C LYS A 12 18.12 8.36 8.67
N GLU A 13 17.90 9.43 7.89
CA GLU A 13 16.97 9.44 6.77
C GLU A 13 17.40 8.39 5.73
N LYS A 14 17.03 7.13 5.99
CA LYS A 14 17.07 6.09 4.96
C LYS A 14 15.90 6.36 4.04
N SER A 15 16.17 7.05 2.93
CA SER A 15 15.26 7.06 1.79
C SER A 15 15.03 5.60 1.36
N LYS A 16 13.87 5.06 1.70
CA LYS A 16 13.46 3.74 1.20
C LYS A 16 13.05 3.94 -0.26
N PRO A 17 13.58 3.12 -1.19
CA PRO A 17 13.15 3.20 -2.57
C PRO A 17 11.65 2.93 -2.65
N ARG A 18 10.99 3.58 -3.60
CA ARG A 18 9.57 3.37 -3.88
C ARG A 18 9.28 1.88 -4.11
N PRO A 19 8.16 1.37 -3.57
CA PRO A 19 7.78 -0.02 -3.76
C PRO A 19 7.47 -0.28 -5.23
N ASN A 20 7.74 -1.51 -5.67
CA ASN A 20 7.15 -2.02 -6.91
C ASN A 20 5.66 -2.33 -6.68
N GLY A 21 4.93 -2.75 -7.71
CA GLY A 21 3.59 -3.27 -7.52
C GLY A 21 3.59 -4.41 -6.49
N LEU A 22 2.57 -4.44 -5.63
CA LEU A 22 2.49 -5.38 -4.53
C LEU A 22 2.10 -6.77 -5.04
N ASN A 23 2.91 -7.79 -4.75
CA ASN A 23 2.54 -9.19 -4.99
C ASN A 23 2.15 -9.90 -3.70
N THR A 24 1.76 -11.17 -3.81
CA THR A 24 1.30 -11.97 -2.65
C THR A 24 2.37 -12.11 -1.59
N VAL A 25 3.61 -12.43 -2.00
CA VAL A 25 4.71 -12.70 -1.07
C VAL A 25 5.04 -11.44 -0.25
N GLU A 26 5.14 -10.29 -0.91
CA GLU A 26 5.45 -9.04 -0.24
C GLU A 26 4.27 -8.54 0.61
N MET A 27 3.02 -8.74 0.16
CA MET A 27 1.83 -8.47 0.99
C MET A 27 1.89 -9.25 2.31
N LEU A 28 2.17 -10.56 2.25
CA LEU A 28 2.26 -11.42 3.43
C LEU A 28 3.40 -11.01 4.36
N ARG A 29 4.55 -10.65 3.78
CA ARG A 29 5.71 -10.17 4.54
C ARG A 29 5.40 -8.85 5.26
N LEU A 30 4.79 -7.89 4.57
CA LEU A 30 4.42 -6.59 5.13
C LEU A 30 3.31 -6.72 6.17
N ALA A 31 2.31 -7.56 5.94
CA ALA A 31 1.26 -7.82 6.92
C ALA A 31 1.82 -8.43 8.22
N SER A 32 2.75 -9.38 8.10
CA SER A 32 3.42 -9.98 9.27
C SER A 32 4.31 -8.97 9.99
N SER A 33 5.19 -8.28 9.28
CA SER A 33 6.20 -7.39 9.89
C SER A 33 5.65 -6.03 10.35
N CYS A 34 4.65 -5.48 9.67
CA CYS A 34 4.08 -4.16 10.00
C CYS A 34 2.78 -4.24 10.80
N LEU A 35 1.97 -5.29 10.59
CA LEU A 35 0.65 -5.40 11.22
C LEU A 35 0.56 -6.52 12.27
N GLY A 36 1.55 -7.41 12.34
CA GLY A 36 1.49 -8.59 13.19
C GLY A 36 0.45 -9.62 12.72
N ILE A 37 0.00 -9.55 11.47
CA ILE A 37 -0.98 -10.48 10.90
C ILE A 37 -0.26 -11.67 10.30
N GLY A 38 -0.53 -12.87 10.81
CA GLY A 38 0.06 -14.11 10.28
C GLY A 38 -0.33 -14.37 8.81
N PRO A 39 0.51 -15.06 8.01
CA PRO A 39 0.28 -15.24 6.58
C PRO A 39 -1.09 -15.85 6.23
N GLN A 40 -1.52 -16.88 6.98
CA GLN A 40 -2.82 -17.52 6.76
C GLN A 40 -3.98 -16.55 7.00
N ALA A 41 -3.93 -15.79 8.10
CA ALA A 41 -4.95 -14.80 8.42
C ALA A 41 -4.98 -13.68 7.37
N CYS A 42 -3.81 -13.19 6.95
CA CYS A 42 -3.67 -12.19 5.90
C CYS A 42 -4.34 -12.65 4.59
N MET A 43 -4.11 -13.88 4.14
CA MET A 43 -4.74 -14.40 2.93
C MET A 43 -6.27 -14.50 3.06
N VAL A 44 -6.78 -14.99 4.20
CA VAL A 44 -8.23 -15.07 4.43
C VAL A 44 -8.88 -13.69 4.40
N ILE A 45 -8.23 -12.67 4.97
CA ILE A 45 -8.72 -11.29 4.96
C ILE A 45 -8.65 -10.71 3.54
N ALA A 46 -7.53 -10.90 2.83
CA ALA A 46 -7.36 -10.41 1.47
C ALA A 46 -8.40 -11.01 0.52
N GLU A 47 -8.70 -12.30 0.65
CA GLU A 47 -9.76 -12.97 -0.13
C GLU A 47 -11.14 -12.39 0.16
N ARG A 48 -11.45 -12.09 1.43
CA ARG A 48 -12.71 -11.41 1.80
C ARG A 48 -12.80 -9.99 1.22
N LEU A 49 -11.69 -9.26 1.21
CA LEU A 49 -11.62 -7.92 0.62
C LEU A 49 -11.79 -7.97 -0.90
N TYR A 50 -11.22 -9.00 -1.56
CA TYR A 50 -11.44 -9.27 -2.97
C TYR A 50 -12.90 -9.59 -3.29
N THR A 51 -13.52 -10.54 -2.57
CA THR A 51 -14.93 -10.89 -2.82
C THR A 51 -15.90 -9.75 -2.52
N SER A 52 -15.51 -8.82 -1.64
CA SER A 52 -16.25 -7.59 -1.35
C SER A 52 -15.95 -6.44 -2.33
N GLY A 53 -15.06 -6.65 -3.32
CA GLY A 53 -14.72 -5.68 -4.36
C GLY A 53 -13.74 -4.58 -3.96
N TYR A 54 -13.09 -4.69 -2.80
CA TYR A 54 -12.08 -3.71 -2.38
C TYR A 54 -10.72 -3.93 -3.03
N PHE A 55 -10.38 -5.18 -3.36
CA PHE A 55 -9.12 -5.55 -4.03
C PHE A 55 -9.39 -6.25 -5.35
N ASN A 56 -8.39 -6.27 -6.23
CA ASN A 56 -8.27 -7.29 -7.25
C ASN A 56 -7.79 -8.62 -6.64
N TYR A 57 -7.64 -9.65 -7.47
CA TYR A 57 -7.32 -11.00 -6.99
C TYR A 57 -5.98 -11.03 -6.23
N PRO A 58 -5.94 -11.46 -4.95
CA PRO A 58 -4.79 -11.25 -4.07
C PRO A 58 -3.75 -12.39 -4.13
N ARG A 59 -3.79 -13.21 -5.18
CA ARG A 59 -2.85 -14.30 -5.44
C ARG A 59 -2.20 -14.05 -6.80
N THR A 60 -1.11 -13.30 -6.77
CA THR A 60 -0.27 -12.94 -7.92
C THR A 60 1.20 -12.93 -7.55
N GLU A 61 2.06 -13.27 -8.51
CA GLU A 61 3.52 -13.06 -8.45
C GLU A 61 3.97 -11.78 -9.17
N THR A 62 3.09 -11.21 -10.01
CA THR A 62 3.34 -10.02 -10.81
C THR A 62 3.51 -8.77 -9.95
N THR A 63 4.50 -7.96 -10.30
CA THR A 63 4.85 -6.69 -9.65
C THR A 63 4.90 -5.52 -10.64
N THR A 64 4.70 -5.78 -11.94
CA THR A 64 4.56 -4.78 -12.99
C THR A 64 3.09 -4.48 -13.26
N TYR A 65 2.73 -3.19 -13.38
CA TYR A 65 1.40 -2.80 -13.85
C TYR A 65 1.29 -2.93 -15.37
N PRO A 66 0.23 -3.57 -15.91
CA PRO A 66 0.02 -3.65 -17.34
C PRO A 66 -0.17 -2.25 -17.98
N PRO A 67 0.24 -2.03 -19.24
CA PRO A 67 0.05 -0.75 -19.93
C PRO A 67 -1.42 -0.33 -20.08
N THR A 68 -2.35 -1.29 -20.08
CA THR A 68 -3.79 -1.07 -20.17
C THR A 68 -4.46 -0.76 -18.84
N PHE A 69 -3.71 -0.77 -17.74
CA PHE A 69 -4.22 -0.62 -16.39
C PHE A 69 -4.44 0.86 -16.06
N ASP A 70 -5.68 1.26 -15.75
CA ASP A 70 -6.03 2.66 -15.46
C ASP A 70 -5.59 3.07 -14.04
N LEU A 71 -4.28 3.34 -13.88
CA LEU A 71 -3.69 3.79 -12.62
C LEU A 71 -4.28 5.13 -12.17
N VAL A 72 -4.54 6.04 -13.10
CA VAL A 72 -5.09 7.37 -12.78
C VAL A 72 -6.51 7.24 -12.23
N GLY A 73 -7.34 6.37 -12.81
CA GLY A 73 -8.68 6.07 -12.33
C GLY A 73 -8.66 5.49 -10.91
N LEU A 74 -7.77 4.52 -10.64
CA LEU A 74 -7.64 3.91 -9.31
C LEU A 74 -7.15 4.92 -8.25
N VAL A 75 -6.17 5.76 -8.59
CA VAL A 75 -5.73 6.85 -7.70
C VAL A 75 -6.89 7.80 -7.43
N ARG A 76 -7.65 8.20 -8.46
CA ARG A 76 -8.82 9.10 -8.31
C ARG A 76 -9.87 8.54 -7.37
N GLN A 77 -10.12 7.23 -7.37
CA GLN A 77 -11.07 6.62 -6.43
C GLN A 77 -10.67 6.82 -4.97
N GLN A 78 -9.37 6.96 -4.67
CA GLN A 78 -8.86 7.11 -3.31
C GLN A 78 -8.91 8.56 -2.78
N ALA A 79 -9.30 9.53 -3.60
CA ALA A 79 -9.28 10.97 -3.26
C ALA A 79 -10.23 11.35 -2.11
N GLY A 80 -11.24 10.51 -1.83
CA GLY A 80 -12.20 10.71 -0.75
C GLY A 80 -11.75 10.18 0.62
N HIS A 81 -10.58 9.55 0.73
CA HIS A 81 -10.14 8.98 1.99
C HIS A 81 -9.69 10.07 2.98
N PRO A 82 -10.09 10.03 4.27
CA PRO A 82 -9.76 11.09 5.22
C PRO A 82 -8.26 11.20 5.56
N ILE A 83 -7.48 10.13 5.39
CA ILE A 83 -6.06 10.10 5.77
C ILE A 83 -5.13 10.55 4.63
N TRP A 84 -5.42 10.15 3.39
CA TRP A 84 -4.52 10.36 2.24
C TRP A 84 -5.22 11.04 1.06
N GLY A 85 -6.48 11.45 1.19
CA GLY A 85 -7.25 12.05 0.11
C GLY A 85 -6.61 13.33 -0.43
N ASP A 86 -6.03 14.16 0.44
CA ASP A 86 -5.34 15.38 0.01
C ASP A 86 -4.04 15.07 -0.74
N VAL A 87 -3.26 14.10 -0.26
CA VAL A 87 -2.07 13.59 -0.98
C VAL A 87 -2.44 13.07 -2.36
N VAL A 88 -3.57 12.39 -2.48
CA VAL A 88 -4.09 11.89 -3.77
C VAL A 88 -4.47 13.04 -4.70
N LYS A 89 -5.14 14.09 -4.20
CA LYS A 89 -5.51 15.26 -5.01
C LYS A 89 -4.27 15.97 -5.54
N ASP A 90 -3.26 16.16 -4.69
CA ASP A 90 -1.98 16.75 -5.09
C ASP A 90 -1.29 15.89 -6.14
N LEU A 91 -1.23 14.57 -5.94
CA LEU A 91 -0.65 13.63 -6.89
C LEU A 91 -1.35 13.67 -8.27
N LEU A 92 -2.68 13.80 -8.28
CA LEU A 92 -3.45 13.93 -9.52
C LEU A 92 -3.20 15.28 -10.21
N ALA A 93 -2.92 16.34 -9.45
CA ALA A 93 -2.61 17.65 -9.99
C ALA A 93 -1.18 17.74 -10.56
N THR A 94 -0.20 17.12 -9.88
CA THR A 94 1.19 17.10 -10.34
C THR A 94 1.44 16.05 -11.42
N GLY A 95 0.60 15.03 -11.49
CA GLY A 95 0.77 13.85 -12.34
C GLY A 95 1.39 12.68 -11.58
N LEU A 96 0.97 11.47 -11.95
CA LEU A 96 1.52 10.23 -11.39
C LEU A 96 2.94 10.01 -11.90
N THR A 97 3.80 9.47 -11.04
CA THR A 97 5.10 8.99 -11.50
C THR A 97 4.95 7.59 -12.10
N PRO A 98 5.60 7.29 -13.22
CA PRO A 98 5.62 5.95 -13.77
C PRO A 98 6.09 4.94 -12.71
N PRO A 99 5.34 3.84 -12.50
CA PRO A 99 5.77 2.78 -11.62
C PRO A 99 7.12 2.22 -12.04
N ARG A 100 7.87 1.71 -11.07
CA ARG A 100 9.14 1.03 -11.35
C ARG A 100 8.90 -0.25 -12.18
N PRO A 101 9.82 -0.61 -13.07
CA PRO A 101 9.77 -1.90 -13.75
C PRO A 101 9.85 -3.03 -12.71
N GLY A 102 8.92 -3.97 -12.79
CA GLY A 102 8.88 -5.17 -11.99
C GLY A 102 8.93 -6.43 -12.86
N HIS A 103 8.48 -7.53 -12.29
CA HIS A 103 8.30 -8.82 -12.95
C HIS A 103 6.84 -8.99 -13.37
N ASP A 104 6.62 -9.48 -14.59
CA ASP A 104 5.32 -9.93 -15.09
C ASP A 104 5.33 -11.47 -15.18
N ALA A 105 4.48 -12.11 -14.38
CA ALA A 105 4.33 -13.56 -14.35
C ALA A 105 3.21 -14.06 -15.29
N GLY A 106 2.48 -13.15 -15.95
CA GLY A 106 1.38 -13.49 -16.85
C GLY A 106 0.10 -13.97 -16.15
N ASP A 107 -0.05 -13.70 -14.85
CA ASP A 107 -1.19 -14.12 -14.02
C ASP A 107 -2.25 -13.00 -13.86
N HIS A 108 -2.12 -12.18 -12.81
CA HIS A 108 -2.98 -11.06 -12.49
C HIS A 108 -2.12 -9.81 -12.27
N PRO A 109 -2.67 -8.60 -12.45
CA PRO A 109 -1.97 -7.37 -12.08
C PRO A 109 -1.60 -7.35 -10.59
N PRO A 110 -0.65 -6.49 -10.18
CA PRO A 110 -0.30 -6.32 -8.77
C PRO A 110 -1.52 -6.00 -7.91
N ILE A 111 -1.47 -6.36 -6.63
CA ILE A 111 -2.57 -6.17 -5.69
C ILE A 111 -2.80 -4.66 -5.46
N VAL A 112 -4.01 -4.18 -5.75
CA VAL A 112 -4.38 -2.76 -5.67
C VAL A 112 -5.77 -2.57 -5.05
N PRO A 113 -6.04 -1.39 -4.44
CA PRO A 113 -7.39 -1.03 -4.04
C PRO A 113 -8.25 -0.70 -5.27
N MET A 114 -9.34 -1.43 -5.46
CA MET A 114 -10.31 -1.29 -6.56
C MET A 114 -11.52 -0.41 -6.20
N ARG A 115 -11.68 -0.09 -4.91
CA ARG A 115 -12.73 0.77 -4.38
C ARG A 115 -12.21 1.49 -3.14
N LEU A 116 -12.68 2.71 -2.91
CA LEU A 116 -12.50 3.40 -1.63
C LEU A 116 -13.22 2.64 -0.51
N ALA A 117 -12.50 2.31 0.55
CA ALA A 117 -13.07 1.91 1.84
C ALA A 117 -13.02 3.09 2.81
N LEU A 118 -14.17 3.45 3.38
CA LEU A 118 -14.25 4.40 4.48
C LEU A 118 -14.04 3.69 5.82
N PRO A 119 -13.59 4.40 6.88
CA PRO A 119 -13.35 3.82 8.19
C PRO A 119 -14.57 3.11 8.82
N SER A 120 -15.78 3.44 8.39
CA SER A 120 -17.03 2.81 8.84
C SER A 120 -17.36 1.49 8.14
N GLU A 121 -16.72 1.19 7.00
CA GLU A 121 -17.06 0.02 6.16
C GLU A 121 -16.22 -1.23 6.51
N LEU A 122 -15.04 -1.03 7.07
CA LEU A 122 -14.10 -2.10 7.43
C LEU A 122 -13.70 -1.97 8.90
N SER A 123 -13.46 -3.10 9.57
CA SER A 123 -13.07 -3.14 10.98
C SER A 123 -11.96 -4.15 11.24
N GLY A 124 -11.22 -3.95 12.33
CA GLY A 124 -10.16 -4.87 12.76
C GLY A 124 -9.01 -4.99 11.76
N ASP A 125 -8.54 -6.21 11.54
CA ASP A 125 -7.40 -6.43 10.62
C ASP A 125 -7.74 -6.17 9.15
N ALA A 126 -9.02 -6.16 8.76
CA ALA A 126 -9.43 -5.86 7.39
C ALA A 126 -9.12 -4.40 7.00
N VAL A 127 -9.42 -3.43 7.87
CA VAL A 127 -9.08 -2.02 7.61
C VAL A 127 -7.57 -1.83 7.60
N ARG A 128 -6.85 -2.48 8.52
CA ARG A 128 -5.38 -2.40 8.60
C ARG A 128 -4.70 -2.92 7.33
N LEU A 129 -5.17 -4.06 6.80
CA LEU A 129 -4.66 -4.63 5.56
C LEU A 129 -5.04 -3.76 4.35
N TYR A 130 -6.27 -3.27 4.28
CA TYR A 130 -6.71 -2.33 3.24
C TYR A 130 -5.82 -1.09 3.18
N GLU A 131 -5.58 -0.45 4.32
CA GLU A 131 -4.71 0.73 4.39
C GLU A 131 -3.27 0.43 3.96
N LEU A 132 -2.73 -0.73 4.34
CA LEU A 132 -1.38 -1.13 3.96
C LEU A 132 -1.26 -1.26 2.43
N VAL A 133 -2.21 -1.94 1.79
CA VAL A 133 -2.24 -2.12 0.33
C VAL A 133 -2.45 -0.77 -0.37
N ALA A 134 -3.38 0.06 0.11
CA ALA A 134 -3.64 1.37 -0.47
C ALA A 134 -2.44 2.31 -0.38
N LYS A 135 -1.79 2.38 0.79
CA LYS A 135 -0.57 3.18 0.98
C LYS A 135 0.59 2.67 0.12
N ASN A 136 0.74 1.35 -0.02
CA ASN A 136 1.76 0.75 -0.89
C ASN A 136 1.52 1.11 -2.37
N PHE A 137 0.27 1.01 -2.83
CA PHE A 137 -0.13 1.42 -4.17
C PHE A 137 0.14 2.91 -4.43
N LEU A 138 -0.31 3.80 -3.55
CA LEU A 138 -0.06 5.25 -3.71
C LEU A 138 1.43 5.58 -3.70
N ALA A 139 2.23 4.88 -2.89
CA ALA A 139 3.67 5.04 -2.86
C ALA A 139 4.38 4.51 -4.13
N SER A 140 3.81 3.53 -4.83
CA SER A 140 4.39 2.99 -6.07
C SER A 140 4.19 3.92 -7.26
N VAL A 141 3.20 4.82 -7.21
CA VAL A 141 2.82 5.77 -8.27
C VAL A 141 3.09 7.24 -7.93
N SER A 142 3.76 7.52 -6.80
CA SER A 142 4.15 8.88 -6.38
C SER A 142 5.67 9.08 -6.37
N GLU A 143 6.13 10.33 -6.31
CA GLU A 143 7.55 10.64 -6.12
C GLU A 143 8.01 10.45 -4.66
N ILE A 144 7.07 10.55 -3.72
CA ILE A 144 7.33 10.62 -2.29
C ILE A 144 7.16 9.24 -1.65
N CYS A 145 8.17 8.79 -0.91
CA CYS A 145 8.03 7.63 -0.05
C CYS A 145 7.06 7.95 1.09
N ILE A 146 5.83 7.41 1.07
CA ILE A 146 4.87 7.50 2.18
C ILE A 146 5.28 6.49 3.28
N CYS A 147 6.46 6.68 3.86
CA CYS A 147 6.84 6.00 5.11
C CYS A 147 6.55 6.97 6.26
N SER A 148 5.30 7.04 6.73
CA SER A 148 5.04 7.69 8.01
C SER A 148 5.07 6.63 9.12
N PRO A 149 6.01 6.72 10.09
CA PRO A 149 6.01 5.89 11.30
C PRO A 149 5.12 6.46 12.42
N ASN A 150 4.34 7.52 12.19
CA ASN A 150 3.48 8.13 13.20
C ASN A 150 2.12 8.49 12.61
N ILE A 151 1.15 7.59 12.81
CA ILE A 151 -0.24 7.89 13.18
C ILE A 151 -0.54 6.97 14.37
#